data_AF-A0A927IYI1-F1
#
_entry.id   AF-A0A927IYI1-F1
#
_cell.length_a   1.000
_cell.length_b   1.000
_cell.length_c   1.000
_cell.angle_alpha   90.00
_cell.angle_beta   90.00
_cell.angle_gamma   90.00
#
_symmetry.space_group_name_H-M   'P 1'
#
loop_
_entity.id
_entity.type
_entity.pdbx_description
1 polymer ?
#
loop_
_entity_poly.entity_id
_entity_poly.type
_entity_poly.pdbx_seq_one_letter_code
_entity_poly.pdbx_strand_id
1 'polypeptide(L)'
;MKSLFRWTHKEGHVSKNPAAKIKDPKLGKRIPKFVTDREIEHLREACLTPMEKALFVFMFSTGSRIGEIVTLDMNSVNWSNHSVIVKG
;
A
#
# COMPACT_ATOMS: atom_id res chain seq x y z
N MET A 1 19.89 -8.36 1.48
CA MET A 1 21.24 -8.92 1.25
C MET A 1 21.66 -8.87 -0.22
N LYS A 2 20.89 -9.41 -1.18
CA LYS A 2 21.20 -9.26 -2.63
C LYS A 2 21.20 -7.81 -3.11
N SER A 3 20.28 -6.99 -2.61
CA SER A 3 20.23 -5.55 -2.90
C SER A 3 21.50 -4.84 -2.46
N LEU A 4 21.98 -5.13 -1.25
CA LEU A 4 23.23 -4.61 -0.70
C LEU A 4 24.44 -5.01 -1.55
N PHE A 5 24.64 -6.31 -1.82
CA PHE A 5 25.78 -6.78 -2.63
C PHE A 5 25.71 -6.33 -4.10
N ARG A 6 24.50 -6.08 -4.62
CA ARG A 6 24.31 -5.47 -5.93
C ARG A 6 24.71 -4.00 -5.94
N TRP A 7 24.37 -3.26 -4.89
CA TRP A 7 24.76 -1.85 -4.73
C TRP A 7 26.28 -1.72 -4.52
N THR A 8 26.89 -2.48 -3.60
CA THR A 8 28.34 -2.41 -3.34
C THR A 8 29.19 -2.80 -4.55
N HIS A 9 28.71 -3.73 -5.38
CA HIS A 9 29.35 -4.06 -6.66
C HIS A 9 29.22 -2.93 -7.69
N LYS A 10 28.06 -2.25 -7.74
CA LYS A 10 27.86 -1.10 -8.64
C LYS A 10 28.73 0.10 -8.26
N GLU A 11 28.88 0.36 -6.97
CA GLU A 11 29.74 1.42 -6.42
C GLU A 11 31.24 1.06 -6.45
N GLY A 12 31.60 -0.14 -6.92
CA GLY A 12 33.01 -0.56 -7.06
C GLY A 12 33.68 -1.02 -5.76
N HIS A 13 32.97 -1.08 -4.63
CA HIS A 13 33.52 -1.56 -3.35
C HIS A 13 33.91 -3.05 -3.37
N VAL A 14 33.30 -3.84 -4.25
CA VAL A 14 33.64 -5.26 -4.46
C VAL A 14 33.66 -5.58 -5.94
N SER A 15 34.71 -6.28 -6.39
CA SER A 15 34.95 -6.61 -7.80
C SER A 15 33.95 -7.61 -8.40
N LYS A 16 33.29 -8.41 -7.56
CA LYS A 16 32.24 -9.35 -7.95
C LYS A 16 31.13 -9.37 -6.91
N ASN A 17 29.90 -9.54 -7.36
CA ASN A 17 28.74 -9.72 -6.48
C ASN A 17 28.66 -11.18 -5.99
N PRO A 18 28.96 -11.48 -4.71
CA PRO A 18 28.94 -12.84 -4.18
C PRO A 18 27.53 -13.45 -4.15
N ALA A 19 26.50 -12.61 -4.10
CA ALA A 19 25.10 -13.04 -4.05
C ALA A 19 24.50 -13.27 -5.45
N ALA A 20 25.26 -13.08 -6.54
CA ALA A 20 24.77 -13.22 -7.91
C ALA A 20 24.35 -14.66 -8.28
N LYS A 21 25.03 -15.66 -7.72
CA LYS A 21 24.75 -17.09 -7.97
C LYS A 21 23.73 -17.70 -7.00
N ILE A 22 23.40 -16.99 -5.92
CA ILE A 22 22.43 -17.46 -4.93
C ILE A 22 21.05 -17.32 -5.55
N LYS A 23 20.34 -18.43 -5.79
CA LYS A 23 18.90 -18.39 -6.13
C LYS A 23 18.12 -18.21 -4.84
N ASP A 24 17.15 -17.30 -4.86
CA ASP A 24 16.21 -17.24 -3.74
C ASP A 24 15.38 -18.53 -3.75
N PRO A 25 15.11 -19.13 -2.59
CA PRO A 25 14.14 -20.19 -2.52
C PRO A 25 12.81 -19.68 -3.09
N LYS A 26 12.17 -20.49 -3.94
CA LYS A 26 10.85 -20.17 -4.47
C LYS A 26 9.86 -20.22 -3.30
N LEU A 27 9.63 -19.08 -2.68
CA LEU A 27 8.54 -18.91 -1.72
C LEU A 27 7.24 -19.15 -2.49
N GLY A 28 6.33 -19.94 -1.90
CA GLY A 28 5.00 -20.12 -2.45
C GLY A 28 4.34 -18.77 -2.67
N LYS A 29 3.69 -18.58 -3.83
CA LYS A 29 2.94 -17.35 -4.08
C LYS A 29 1.78 -17.31 -3.09
N ARG A 30 1.81 -16.35 -2.17
CA ARG A 30 0.66 -16.08 -1.30
C ARG A 30 -0.48 -15.61 -2.18
N ILE A 31 -1.53 -16.41 -2.28
CA ILE A 31 -2.75 -16.00 -2.95
C ILE A 31 -3.34 -14.85 -2.13
N PRO A 32 -3.56 -13.66 -2.72
CA PRO A 32 -4.24 -12.57 -2.05
C PRO A 32 -5.60 -13.07 -1.56
N LYS A 33 -5.89 -12.91 -0.28
CA LYS A 33 -7.24 -13.14 0.24
C LYS A 33 -8.04 -11.88 -0.08
N PHE A 34 -9.08 -12.05 -0.89
CA PHE A 34 -10.04 -10.98 -1.15
C PHE A 34 -11.05 -10.96 0.00
N VAL A 35 -11.50 -9.76 0.34
CA VAL A 35 -12.57 -9.56 1.32
C VAL A 35 -13.89 -9.71 0.57
N THR A 36 -14.76 -10.60 1.05
CA THR A 36 -16.09 -10.80 0.48
C THR A 36 -17.02 -9.63 0.81
N ASP A 37 -18.09 -9.45 0.03
CA ASP A 37 -19.08 -8.39 0.30
C ASP A 37 -19.67 -8.46 1.71
N ARG A 38 -19.84 -9.67 2.26
CA ARG A 38 -20.31 -9.89 3.63
C ARG A 38 -19.28 -9.43 4.68
N GLU A 39 -18.02 -9.74 4.46
CA GLU A 39 -16.94 -9.30 5.35
C GLU A 39 -16.75 -7.77 5.28
N ILE A 40 -16.92 -7.16 4.10
CA ILE A 40 -16.94 -5.70 3.94
C ILE A 40 -18.07 -5.08 4.77
N GLU A 41 -19.28 -5.64 4.72
CA GLU A 41 -20.40 -5.12 5.50
C GLU A 41 -20.17 -5.27 7.00
N HIS A 42 -19.67 -6.42 7.46
CA HIS A 42 -19.30 -6.60 8.87
C HIS A 42 -18.24 -5.59 9.33
N LEU A 43 -17.25 -5.28 8.48
CA LEU A 43 -16.24 -4.25 8.80
C LEU A 43 -16.87 -2.85 8.87
N ARG A 44 -17.83 -2.54 7.98
CA ARG A 44 -18.58 -1.28 7.98
C ARG A 44 -19.42 -1.12 9.25
N GLU A 45 -20.09 -2.18 9.69
CA GLU A 45 -20.89 -2.21 10.91
C GLU A 45 -20.03 -2.07 12.18
N ALA A 46 -18.80 -2.59 12.16
CA ALA A 46 -17.86 -2.48 13.27
C ALA A 46 -17.30 -1.05 13.47
N CYS A 47 -17.41 -0.16 12.49
CA CYS A 47 -17.03 1.26 12.65
C CYS A 47 -18.06 2.00 13.52
N LEU A 48 -17.65 2.55 14.66
CA LEU A 48 -18.57 3.16 15.62
C LEU A 48 -18.69 4.67 15.39
N THR A 49 -17.57 5.33 15.12
CA THR A 49 -17.52 6.78 14.95
C THR A 49 -17.81 7.21 13.51
N PRO A 50 -18.35 8.43 13.29
CA PRO A 50 -18.50 8.98 11.94
C PRO A 50 -17.19 9.02 11.17
N MET A 51 -16.07 9.27 11.85
CA MET A 51 -14.75 9.34 11.22
C MET A 51 -14.28 7.96 10.73
N GLU A 52 -14.43 6.91 11.55
CA GLU A 52 -14.10 5.53 11.14
C GLU A 52 -14.93 5.10 9.93
N LYS A 53 -16.23 5.40 9.94
CA LYS A 53 -17.12 5.10 8.81
C LYS A 53 -16.70 5.85 7.55
N ALA A 54 -16.41 7.15 7.65
CA ALA A 54 -15.96 7.97 6.53
C ALA A 54 -14.63 7.46 5.96
N LEU A 55 -13.67 7.12 6.83
CA LEU A 55 -12.37 6.59 6.43
C LEU A 55 -12.52 5.25 5.71
N PHE A 56 -13.28 4.31 6.28
CA PHE A 56 -13.52 3.00 5.68
C PHE A 56 -14.18 3.11 4.31
N VAL A 57 -15.27 3.89 4.21
CA VAL A 57 -16.00 4.08 2.95
C VAL A 57 -15.11 4.78 1.92
N PHE A 58 -14.32 5.78 2.31
CA PHE A 58 -13.41 6.48 1.41
C PHE A 58 -12.32 5.54 0.87
N MET A 59 -11.66 4.77 1.75
CA MET A 59 -10.65 3.78 1.36
C MET A 59 -11.22 2.75 0.40
N PHE A 60 -12.39 2.20 0.72
CA PHE A 60 -13.00 1.13 -0.06
C PHE A 60 -13.50 1.63 -1.43
N SER A 61 -14.07 2.83 -1.49
CA SER A 61 -14.63 3.39 -2.73
C SER A 61 -13.56 3.96 -3.68
N THR A 62 -12.48 4.55 -3.15
CA THR A 62 -11.44 5.19 -3.97
C THR A 62 -10.22 4.30 -4.21
N GLY A 63 -10.01 3.27 -3.38
CA GLY A 63 -8.80 2.45 -3.41
C GLY A 63 -7.55 3.16 -2.89
N SER A 64 -7.70 4.31 -2.23
CA SER A 64 -6.58 5.09 -1.67
C SER A 64 -5.89 4.35 -0.53
N ARG A 65 -4.57 4.51 -0.44
CA ARG A 65 -3.77 3.95 0.66
C ARG A 65 -3.92 4.80 1.92
N ILE A 66 -3.81 4.16 3.08
CA ILE A 66 -3.90 4.87 4.36
C ILE A 66 -2.88 6.01 4.49
N GLY A 67 -1.66 5.83 3.97
CA GLY A 67 -0.63 6.88 4.00
C GLY A 67 -0.99 8.11 3.14
N GLU A 68 -1.72 7.90 2.06
CA GLU A 68 -2.22 8.99 1.19
C GLU A 68 -3.35 9.75 1.89
N ILE A 69 -4.21 9.05 2.65
CA ILE A 69 -5.35 9.66 3.35
C ILE A 69 -4.91 10.44 4.59
N VAL A 70 -3.94 9.93 5.34
CA VAL A 70 -3.43 10.60 6.56
C VAL A 70 -2.81 11.97 6.24
N THR A 71 -2.35 12.19 5.00
CA THR A 71 -1.74 13.44 4.54
C THR A 71 -2.68 14.33 3.73
N LEU A 72 -3.97 13.96 3.65
CA LEU A 72 -4.96 14.64 2.84
C LEU A 72 -5.35 15.97 3.46
N ASP A 73 -5.32 17.03 2.64
CA ASP A 73 -5.77 18.37 3.02
C ASP A 73 -7.20 18.60 2.52
N MET A 74 -8.06 19.19 3.35
CA MET A 74 -9.43 19.54 2.97
C MET A 74 -9.49 20.52 1.80
N ASN A 75 -8.44 21.34 1.59
CA ASN A 75 -8.34 22.23 0.44
C ASN A 75 -8.13 21.47 -0.89
N SER A 76 -7.72 20.20 -0.83
CA SER A 76 -7.55 19.34 -2.01
C SER A 76 -8.86 18.70 -2.48
N VAL A 77 -9.94 18.84 -1.70
CA VAL A 77 -11.26 18.28 -2.02
C VAL A 77 -12.04 19.30 -2.84
N ASN A 78 -12.40 18.90 -4.07
CA ASN A 78 -13.29 19.65 -4.93
C ASN A 78 -14.72 19.12 -4.77
N TRP A 79 -15.51 19.83 -3.96
CA TRP A 79 -16.91 19.47 -3.69
C TRP A 79 -17.83 19.61 -4.89
N SER A 80 -17.51 20.49 -5.85
CA SER A 80 -18.31 20.68 -7.07
C SER A 80 -18.15 19.52 -8.05
N ASN A 81 -16.94 18.97 -8.13
CA ASN A 81 -16.60 17.90 -9.07
C ASN A 81 -16.54 16.51 -8.42
N HIS A 82 -16.87 16.41 -7.12
CA HIS A 82 -16.76 15.19 -6.32
C HIS A 82 -15.39 14.50 -6.49
N SER A 83 -14.31 15.28 -6.48
CA SER A 83 -12.96 14.79 -6.69
C SER A 83 -12.00 15.24 -5.59
N VAL A 84 -10.92 14.50 -5.42
CA VAL A 84 -9.88 14.82 -4.43
C VAL A 84 -8.52 14.43 -4.99
N ILE A 85 -7.51 15.27 -4.73
CA ILE A 85 -6.14 15.05 -5.16
C ILE A 85 -5.34 14.48 -4.00
N VAL A 86 -4.84 13.25 -4.15
CA VAL A 86 -3.98 12.58 -3.17
C VAL A 86 -2.52 12.57 -3.61
N LYS A 87 -1.59 12.65 -2.65
CA LYS A 87 -0.14 12.60 -2.92
C LYS A 87 0.35 11.17 -2.74
N GLY A 88 0.81 10.54 -3.82
CA GLY A 88 1.38 9.18 -3.84
C GLY A 88 2.89 9.14 -3.72
#